data_AF-M9YH47-F1
#
_entry.id   AF-M9YH47-F1
#
_cell.length_a   1.000
_cell.length_b   1.000
_cell.length_c   1.000
_cell.angle_alpha   90.00
_cell.angle_beta   90.00
_cell.angle_gamma   90.00
#
_symmetry.space_group_name_H-M   'P 1'
#
loop_
_entity.id
_entity.type
_entity.pdbx_description
1 polymer ?
#
loop_
_entity_poly.entity_id
_entity_poly.type
_entity_poly.pdbx_seq_one_letter_code
_entity_poly.pdbx_strand_id
1 'polypeptide(L)'
;MGIAASELSKHVIRPTLLYLGRSSSVAEALLLGIAAAQSALGEALHQRQGHGLYGIREASHLQLWDRYLARNPDLASHVRGLASQHAFLIAPHLELTVNLRYATAIAWLLVESQPLPLPAADDLPGLARIWCRVFHPEGRPEEFLDAWRRCVAARSGPAGAGQGSSPEQKRPPIRQPSVNLVSRSGSIMR
;
A
#
# COMPACT_ATOMS: atom_id res chain seq x y z
N MET A 1 2.11 7.48 12.07
CA MET A 1 2.91 6.58 11.22
C MET A 1 1.97 5.69 10.41
N GLY A 2 1.77 5.99 9.12
CA GLY A 2 1.02 5.12 8.20
C GLY A 2 1.83 3.93 7.65
N ILE A 3 1.20 3.14 6.78
CA ILE A 3 1.79 1.97 6.12
C ILE A 3 2.90 2.41 5.15
N ALA A 4 4.02 1.69 5.11
CA ALA A 4 5.07 1.96 4.14
C ALA A 4 4.56 1.72 2.70
N ALA A 5 4.87 2.63 1.77
CA ALA A 5 4.37 2.58 0.41
C ALA A 5 4.72 1.28 -0.33
N SER A 6 5.96 0.81 -0.16
CA SER A 6 6.44 -0.46 -0.71
C SER A 6 5.68 -1.66 -0.14
N GLU A 7 5.44 -1.68 1.16
CA GLU A 7 4.71 -2.75 1.85
C GLU A 7 3.24 -2.79 1.42
N LEU A 8 2.58 -1.62 1.36
CA LEU A 8 1.20 -1.53 0.90
C LEU A 8 1.05 -2.04 -0.54
N SER A 9 1.97 -1.62 -1.43
CA SER A 9 1.99 -2.07 -2.81
C SER A 9 2.20 -3.59 -2.91
N LYS A 10 3.23 -4.11 -2.25
CA LYS A 10 3.64 -5.52 -2.31
C LYS A 10 2.65 -6.48 -1.66
N HIS A 11 2.10 -6.11 -0.50
CA HIS A 11 1.33 -7.04 0.33
C HIS A 11 -0.19 -6.86 0.21
N VAL A 12 -0.67 -5.74 -0.33
CA VAL A 12 -2.11 -5.48 -0.46
C VAL A 12 -2.49 -5.20 -1.91
N ILE A 13 -1.91 -4.17 -2.53
CA ILE A 13 -2.37 -3.67 -3.83
C ILE A 13 -2.13 -4.70 -4.93
N ARG A 14 -0.87 -5.11 -5.13
CA ARG A 14 -0.49 -6.06 -6.18
C ARG A 14 -1.21 -7.41 -6.05
N PRO A 15 -1.26 -8.06 -4.86
CA PRO A 15 -2.00 -9.32 -4.72
C PRO A 15 -3.49 -9.19 -4.98
N THR A 16 -4.11 -8.06 -4.64
CA THR A 16 -5.54 -7.83 -4.89
C THR A 16 -5.81 -7.63 -6.38
N LEU A 17 -4.99 -6.86 -7.08
CA LEU A 17 -5.11 -6.70 -8.53
C LEU A 17 -4.87 -8.00 -9.28
N LEU A 18 -3.92 -8.83 -8.84
CA LEU A 18 -3.71 -10.17 -9.39
C LEU A 18 -4.95 -11.06 -9.19
N TYR A 19 -5.55 -11.04 -8.00
CA TYR A 19 -6.78 -11.77 -7.71
C TYR A 19 -7.95 -11.36 -8.62
N LEU A 20 -8.06 -10.07 -8.96
CA LEU A 20 -9.07 -9.57 -9.89
C LEU A 20 -8.73 -9.81 -11.37
N GLY A 21 -7.52 -10.28 -11.70
CA GLY A 21 -7.03 -10.37 -13.08
C GLY A 21 -6.87 -8.99 -13.73
N ARG A 22 -6.43 -7.98 -12.96
CA ARG A 22 -6.27 -6.56 -13.37
C ARG A 22 -4.89 -6.00 -13.04
N SER A 23 -3.88 -6.85 -12.91
CA SER A 23 -2.52 -6.41 -12.59
C SER A 23 -1.94 -5.56 -13.71
N SER A 24 -1.61 -4.31 -13.38
CA SER A 24 -0.87 -3.40 -14.25
C SER A 24 -0.08 -2.42 -13.37
N SER A 25 1.06 -1.95 -13.87
CA SER A 25 1.87 -0.94 -13.18
C SER A 25 1.11 0.36 -12.94
N VAL A 26 0.24 0.75 -13.89
CA VAL A 26 -0.63 1.92 -13.79
C VAL A 26 -1.64 1.76 -12.65
N ALA A 27 -2.30 0.61 -12.55
CA ALA A 27 -3.26 0.34 -11.48
C ALA A 27 -2.60 0.38 -10.10
N GLU A 28 -1.42 -0.23 -9.96
CA GLU A 28 -0.66 -0.21 -8.72
C GLU A 28 -0.24 1.21 -8.32
N ALA A 29 0.31 1.99 -9.26
CA ALA A 29 0.72 3.38 -9.02
C ALA A 29 -0.49 4.25 -8.66
N LEU A 30 -1.59 4.13 -9.40
CA LEU A 30 -2.80 4.91 -9.14
C LEU A 30 -3.35 4.66 -7.74
N LEU A 31 -3.54 3.39 -7.36
CA LEU A 31 -4.06 3.02 -6.04
C LEU A 31 -3.13 3.50 -4.92
N LEU A 32 -1.82 3.38 -5.09
CA LEU A 32 -0.85 3.85 -4.12
C LEU A 32 -0.94 5.38 -3.94
N GLY A 33 -1.10 6.11 -5.03
CA GLY A 33 -1.29 7.56 -5.01
C GLY A 33 -2.62 7.98 -4.38
N ILE A 34 -3.71 7.27 -4.66
CA ILE A 34 -5.01 7.53 -4.03
C ILE A 34 -4.90 7.32 -2.52
N ALA A 35 -4.28 6.23 -2.06
CA ALA A 35 -4.08 5.97 -0.64
C ALA A 35 -3.22 7.05 0.03
N ALA A 36 -2.20 7.56 -0.66
CA ALA A 36 -1.38 8.67 -0.18
C ALA A 36 -2.21 9.97 -0.03
N ALA A 37 -3.00 10.32 -1.05
CA ALA A 37 -3.81 11.53 -1.06
C ALA A 37 -4.93 11.48 -0.02
N GLN A 38 -5.62 10.35 0.12
CA GLN A 38 -6.82 10.23 0.94
C GLN A 38 -6.54 10.02 2.42
N SER A 39 -5.47 9.31 2.77
CA SER A 39 -5.23 8.91 4.17
C SER A 39 -3.77 8.98 4.59
N ALA A 40 -2.89 9.56 3.77
CA ALA A 40 -1.44 9.49 3.97
C ALA A 40 -0.94 8.06 4.21
N LEU A 41 -1.42 7.12 3.37
CA LEU A 41 -1.14 5.68 3.47
C LEU A 41 -1.64 5.05 4.79
N GLY A 42 -2.82 5.46 5.26
CA GLY A 42 -3.47 4.90 6.45
C GLY A 42 -3.07 5.56 7.77
N GLU A 43 -2.39 6.70 7.74
CA GLU A 43 -2.15 7.51 8.96
C GLU A 43 -3.44 8.19 9.45
N ALA A 44 -4.33 8.57 8.53
CA ALA A 44 -5.60 9.21 8.84
C ALA A 44 -6.76 8.45 8.15
N LEU A 45 -7.23 7.37 8.77
CA LEU A 45 -8.32 6.52 8.24
C LEU A 45 -9.72 7.11 8.46
N HIS A 46 -9.86 8.04 9.41
CA HIS A 46 -11.12 8.72 9.69
C HIS A 46 -11.02 10.18 9.23
N GLN A 47 -11.52 10.44 8.02
CA GLN A 47 -11.66 11.80 7.50
C GLN A 47 -13.11 12.04 7.10
N ARG A 48 -13.51 13.31 7.05
CA ARG A 48 -14.87 13.73 6.66
C ARG A 48 -15.28 13.30 5.23
N GLN A 49 -14.34 12.77 4.45
CA GLN A 49 -14.50 12.51 3.01
C GLN A 49 -14.87 11.06 2.65
N GLY A 50 -14.82 10.11 3.59
CA GLY A 50 -15.21 8.72 3.34
C GLY A 50 -14.53 7.70 4.24
N HIS A 51 -14.62 6.43 3.86
CA HIS A 51 -14.16 5.30 4.67
C HIS A 51 -12.76 4.81 4.28
N GLY A 52 -11.92 4.65 5.30
CA GLY A 52 -10.69 3.86 5.23
C GLY A 52 -9.56 4.43 4.38
N LEU A 53 -8.70 3.52 3.91
CA LEU A 53 -7.45 3.83 3.21
C LEU A 53 -7.62 4.73 1.98
N TYR A 54 -8.73 4.55 1.25
CA TYR A 54 -9.01 5.24 -0.01
C TYR A 54 -10.10 6.32 0.12
N GLY A 55 -10.61 6.58 1.33
CA GLY A 55 -11.66 7.58 1.56
C GLY A 55 -12.92 7.33 0.72
N ILE A 56 -13.38 6.07 0.61
CA ILE A 56 -14.52 5.73 -0.25
C ILE A 56 -15.83 6.16 0.40
N ARG A 57 -16.62 6.96 -0.31
CA ARG A 57 -17.95 7.40 0.14
C ARG A 57 -18.97 6.26 0.05
N GLU A 58 -19.91 6.22 0.99
CA GLU A 58 -20.97 5.20 1.05
C GLU A 58 -21.81 5.19 -0.23
N ALA A 59 -22.19 6.37 -0.73
CA ALA A 59 -22.94 6.50 -1.98
C ALA A 59 -22.19 5.91 -3.19
N SER A 60 -20.87 6.12 -3.27
CA SER A 60 -20.04 5.54 -4.34
C SER A 60 -19.94 4.03 -4.21
N HIS A 61 -19.83 3.51 -2.98
CA HIS A 61 -19.81 2.07 -2.71
C HIS A 61 -21.12 1.39 -3.13
N LEU A 62 -22.28 1.94 -2.72
CA LEU A 62 -23.59 1.41 -3.10
C LEU A 62 -23.78 1.47 -4.62
N GLN A 63 -23.47 2.62 -5.23
CA GLN A 63 -23.63 2.79 -6.68
C GLN A 63 -22.76 1.80 -7.47
N LEU A 64 -21.55 1.50 -7.01
CA LEU A 64 -20.69 0.49 -7.65
C LEU A 64 -21.36 -0.89 -7.59
N TRP A 65 -21.89 -1.29 -6.43
CA TRP A 65 -22.59 -2.56 -6.28
C TRP A 65 -23.83 -2.63 -7.18
N ASP A 66 -24.69 -1.62 -7.10
CA ASP A 66 -26.00 -1.61 -7.77
C ASP A 66 -25.90 -1.46 -9.29
N ARG A 67 -24.88 -0.76 -9.80
CA ARG A 67 -24.80 -0.40 -11.22
C ARG A 67 -23.68 -1.11 -11.98
N TYR A 68 -22.55 -1.39 -11.35
CA TYR A 68 -21.41 -2.00 -12.02
C TYR A 68 -21.36 -3.50 -11.72
N LEU A 69 -21.31 -3.89 -10.45
CA LEU A 69 -21.19 -5.29 -10.04
C LEU A 69 -22.46 -6.09 -10.33
N ALA A 70 -23.65 -5.50 -10.17
CA ALA A 70 -24.92 -6.16 -10.51
C ALA A 70 -25.00 -6.62 -11.98
N ARG A 71 -24.21 -6.04 -12.88
CA ARG A 71 -24.16 -6.42 -14.31
C ARG A 71 -23.19 -7.56 -14.60
N ASN A 72 -22.35 -7.93 -13.64
CA ASN A 72 -21.38 -9.01 -13.77
C ASN A 72 -21.36 -9.86 -12.48
N PRO A 73 -22.25 -10.86 -12.37
CA PRO A 73 -22.42 -11.68 -11.18
C PRO A 73 -21.14 -12.40 -10.73
N ASP A 74 -20.30 -12.84 -11.67
CA ASP A 74 -19.04 -13.53 -11.35
C ASP A 74 -18.05 -12.58 -10.66
N LEU A 75 -17.89 -11.37 -11.20
CA LEU A 75 -17.07 -10.33 -10.57
C LEU A 75 -17.65 -9.91 -9.21
N ALA A 76 -18.97 -9.76 -9.11
CA ALA A 76 -19.64 -9.46 -7.85
C ALA A 76 -19.37 -10.53 -6.80
N SER A 77 -19.42 -11.81 -7.18
CA SER A 77 -19.11 -12.95 -6.32
C SER A 77 -17.65 -12.93 -5.86
N HIS A 78 -16.69 -12.71 -6.77
CA HIS A 78 -15.28 -12.58 -6.42
C HIS A 78 -15.02 -11.44 -5.43
N VAL A 79 -15.59 -10.26 -5.68
CA VAL A 79 -15.43 -9.10 -4.79
C VAL A 79 -16.12 -9.35 -3.44
N ARG A 80 -17.30 -9.96 -3.44
CA ARG A 80 -18.02 -10.33 -2.20
C ARG A 80 -17.23 -11.32 -1.36
N GLY A 81 -16.50 -12.24 -2.01
CA GLY A 81 -15.63 -13.23 -1.37
C GLY A 81 -14.41 -12.63 -0.65
N LEU A 82 -14.05 -11.37 -0.95
CA LEU A 82 -13.02 -10.64 -0.21
C LEU A 82 -13.53 -10.06 1.11
N ALA A 83 -14.83 -9.77 1.21
CA ALA A 83 -15.45 -9.21 2.42
C ALA A 83 -15.82 -10.31 3.42
N SER A 84 -15.97 -9.95 4.70
CA SER A 84 -16.46 -10.89 5.71
C SER A 84 -17.84 -11.43 5.35
N GLN A 85 -18.13 -12.66 5.74
CA GLN A 85 -19.42 -13.28 5.46
C GLN A 85 -20.55 -12.60 6.25
N HIS A 86 -20.36 -12.41 7.56
CA HIS A 86 -21.41 -11.90 8.44
C HIS A 86 -21.40 -10.38 8.58
N ALA A 87 -20.25 -9.76 8.87
CA ALA A 87 -20.21 -8.33 9.18
C ALA A 87 -20.55 -7.46 7.96
N PHE A 88 -20.23 -7.91 6.74
CA PHE A 88 -20.63 -7.22 5.52
C PHE A 88 -22.15 -7.08 5.38
N LEU A 89 -22.93 -8.06 5.84
CA LEU A 89 -24.40 -8.02 5.73
C LEU A 89 -25.04 -7.01 6.71
N ILE A 90 -24.34 -6.68 7.79
CA ILE A 90 -24.82 -5.78 8.84
C ILE A 90 -24.28 -4.35 8.60
N ALA A 91 -23.00 -4.23 8.27
CA ALA A 91 -22.29 -2.98 8.11
C ALA A 91 -21.32 -3.04 6.91
N PRO A 92 -21.84 -3.08 5.66
CA PRO A 92 -21.02 -3.29 4.46
C PRO A 92 -19.95 -2.22 4.26
N HIS A 93 -20.20 -0.99 4.71
CA HIS A 93 -19.25 0.12 4.60
C HIS A 93 -18.05 0.00 5.54
N LEU A 94 -18.19 -0.72 6.66
CA LEU A 94 -17.09 -0.91 7.62
C LEU A 94 -15.91 -1.64 6.97
N GLU A 95 -16.18 -2.53 6.02
CA GLU A 95 -15.17 -3.29 5.27
C GLU A 95 -14.24 -2.39 4.47
N LEU A 96 -14.70 -1.21 4.04
CA LEU A 96 -13.84 -0.22 3.38
C LEU A 96 -12.76 0.34 4.32
N THR A 97 -12.99 0.27 5.63
CA THR A 97 -12.05 0.71 6.67
C THR A 97 -11.19 -0.42 7.20
N VAL A 98 -11.79 -1.57 7.50
CA VAL A 98 -11.11 -2.66 8.23
C VAL A 98 -10.47 -3.72 7.34
N ASN A 99 -10.86 -3.80 6.06
CA ASN A 99 -10.42 -4.83 5.14
C ASN A 99 -9.70 -4.22 3.94
N LEU A 100 -8.37 -4.13 4.02
CA LEU A 100 -7.56 -3.46 3.02
C LEU A 100 -7.66 -4.09 1.63
N ARG A 101 -7.83 -5.42 1.53
CA ARG A 101 -8.00 -6.11 0.24
C ARG A 101 -9.35 -5.75 -0.39
N TYR A 102 -10.42 -5.80 0.39
CA TYR A 102 -11.74 -5.39 -0.07
C TYR A 102 -11.76 -3.92 -0.49
N ALA A 103 -11.26 -3.03 0.36
CA ALA A 103 -11.17 -1.59 0.06
C ALA A 103 -10.38 -1.32 -1.23
N THR A 104 -9.27 -2.05 -1.45
CA THR A 104 -8.45 -1.95 -2.66
C THR A 104 -9.21 -2.41 -3.90
N ALA A 105 -9.95 -3.52 -3.80
CA ALA A 105 -10.78 -4.01 -4.90
C ALA A 105 -11.86 -2.99 -5.28
N ILE A 106 -12.60 -2.45 -4.30
CA ILE A 106 -13.61 -1.42 -4.53
C ILE A 106 -12.99 -0.15 -5.12
N ALA A 107 -11.84 0.30 -4.62
CA ALA A 107 -11.14 1.46 -5.16
C ALA A 107 -10.77 1.29 -6.63
N TRP A 108 -10.23 0.13 -7.02
CA TRP A 108 -9.90 -0.16 -8.41
C TRP A 108 -11.16 -0.16 -9.29
N LEU A 109 -12.21 -0.82 -8.85
CA LEU A 109 -13.44 -0.96 -9.62
C LEU A 109 -14.20 0.37 -9.76
N LEU A 110 -14.07 1.30 -8.81
CA LEU A 110 -14.55 2.67 -8.98
C LEU A 110 -13.85 3.36 -10.15
N VAL A 111 -12.53 3.21 -10.29
CA VAL A 111 -11.78 3.73 -11.44
C VAL A 111 -12.19 3.03 -12.72
N GLU A 112 -12.21 1.69 -12.71
CA GLU A 112 -12.53 0.86 -13.89
C GLU A 112 -13.96 1.11 -14.40
N SER A 113 -14.90 1.43 -13.51
CA SER A 113 -16.29 1.75 -13.88
C SER A 113 -16.43 3.06 -14.66
N GLN A 114 -15.41 3.92 -14.65
CA GLN A 114 -15.41 5.17 -15.42
C GLN A 114 -14.77 4.95 -16.80
N PRO A 115 -15.36 5.49 -17.87
CA PRO A 115 -14.80 5.41 -19.22
C PRO A 115 -13.65 6.41 -19.38
N LEU A 116 -12.54 6.19 -18.67
CA LEU A 116 -11.36 7.05 -18.68
C LEU A 116 -10.18 6.30 -19.30
N PRO A 117 -9.40 6.94 -20.20
CA PRO A 117 -8.16 6.36 -20.66
C PRO A 117 -7.16 6.31 -19.50
N LEU A 118 -6.57 5.13 -19.28
CA LEU A 118 -5.50 4.98 -18.29
C LEU A 118 -4.21 5.58 -18.85
N PRO A 119 -3.56 6.51 -18.14
CA PRO A 119 -2.28 7.08 -18.55
C PRO A 119 -1.15 6.07 -18.32
N ALA A 120 0.08 6.46 -18.67
CA ALA A 120 1.27 5.72 -18.28
C ALA A 120 1.48 5.76 -16.75
N ALA A 121 2.20 4.77 -16.20
CA ALA A 121 2.34 4.62 -14.74
C ALA A 121 3.19 5.73 -14.10
N ASP A 122 4.04 6.37 -14.88
CA ASP A 122 4.90 7.49 -14.54
C ASP A 122 4.29 8.86 -14.86
N ASP A 123 3.14 8.91 -15.55
CA ASP A 123 2.37 10.14 -15.78
C ASP A 123 1.54 10.51 -14.53
N LEU A 124 2.23 10.97 -13.48
CA LEU A 124 1.61 11.42 -12.24
C LEU A 124 0.51 12.48 -12.45
N PRO A 125 0.66 13.48 -13.35
CA PRO A 125 -0.44 14.40 -13.67
C PRO A 125 -1.67 13.68 -14.24
N GLY A 126 -1.49 12.66 -15.09
CA GLY A 126 -2.57 11.81 -15.56
C GLY A 126 -3.27 11.06 -14.45
N LEU A 127 -2.51 10.45 -13.54
CA LEU A 127 -3.05 9.75 -12.37
C LEU A 127 -3.84 10.71 -11.46
N ALA A 128 -3.33 11.92 -11.23
CA ALA A 128 -3.98 12.95 -10.43
C ALA A 128 -5.35 13.35 -11.01
N ARG A 129 -5.46 13.48 -12.35
CA ARG A 129 -6.73 13.76 -13.02
C ARG A 129 -7.77 12.65 -12.78
N ILE A 130 -7.36 11.39 -12.82
CA ILE A 130 -8.24 10.26 -12.51
C ILE A 130 -8.68 10.32 -11.04
N TRP A 131 -7.75 10.55 -10.11
CA TRP A 131 -8.08 10.68 -8.69
C TRP A 131 -9.10 11.79 -8.42
N CYS A 132 -8.88 13.00 -8.96
CA CYS A 132 -9.86 14.09 -8.85
C CYS A 132 -11.23 13.62 -9.35
N ARG A 133 -11.30 13.05 -10.55
CA ARG A 133 -12.58 12.67 -11.14
C ARG A 133 -13.35 11.59 -10.35
N VAL A 134 -12.64 10.63 -9.77
CA VAL A 134 -13.26 9.45 -9.13
C VAL A 134 -13.47 9.66 -7.63
N PHE A 135 -12.47 10.19 -6.93
CA PHE A 135 -12.43 10.23 -5.47
C PHE A 135 -12.61 11.63 -4.89
N HIS A 136 -12.08 12.66 -5.55
CA HIS A 136 -12.14 14.03 -5.04
C HIS A 136 -12.45 15.07 -6.14
N PRO A 137 -13.71 15.14 -6.64
CA PRO A 137 -14.06 16.00 -7.79
C PRO A 137 -13.87 17.50 -7.58
N GLU A 138 -13.93 17.95 -6.32
CA GLU A 138 -13.67 19.33 -5.92
C GLU A 138 -12.17 19.57 -5.59
N GLY A 139 -11.39 18.49 -5.55
CA GLY A 139 -9.97 18.49 -5.24
C GLY A 139 -9.10 18.96 -6.37
N ARG A 140 -7.93 19.49 -6.02
CA ARG A 140 -6.95 19.95 -6.98
C ARG A 140 -5.93 18.84 -7.30
N PRO A 141 -5.57 18.61 -8.58
CA PRO A 141 -4.56 17.62 -8.95
C PRO A 141 -3.22 17.77 -8.21
N GLU A 142 -2.86 19.00 -7.82
CA GLU A 142 -1.66 19.28 -7.03
C GLU A 142 -1.64 18.57 -5.67
N GLU A 143 -2.80 18.40 -5.02
CA GLU A 143 -2.89 17.72 -3.72
C GLU A 143 -2.44 16.26 -3.81
N PHE A 144 -2.79 15.58 -4.91
CA PHE A 144 -2.32 14.24 -5.21
C PHE A 144 -0.80 14.19 -5.39
N LEU A 145 -0.25 15.14 -6.15
CA LEU A 145 1.19 15.20 -6.42
C LEU A 145 1.99 15.46 -5.14
N ASP A 146 1.48 16.33 -4.27
CA ASP A 146 2.11 16.64 -2.99
C ASP A 146 2.02 15.46 -2.02
N ALA A 147 0.88 14.76 -1.98
CA ALA A 147 0.76 13.53 -1.22
C ALA A 147 1.70 12.43 -1.74
N TRP A 148 1.82 12.28 -3.06
CA TRP A 148 2.77 11.34 -3.68
C TRP A 148 4.21 11.62 -3.25
N ARG A 149 4.64 12.89 -3.33
CA ARG A 149 5.99 13.30 -2.92
C ARG A 149 6.27 12.99 -1.45
N ARG A 150 5.32 13.31 -0.57
CA ARG A 150 5.45 13.10 0.89
C ARG A 150 5.46 11.62 1.28
N CYS A 151 4.58 10.81 0.71
CA CYS A 151 4.32 9.46 1.18
C CYS A 151 5.02 8.37 0.37
N VAL A 152 5.17 8.57 -0.93
CA VAL A 152 5.67 7.55 -1.88
C VAL A 152 7.11 7.83 -2.29
N ALA A 153 7.41 9.03 -2.78
CA ALA A 153 8.74 9.37 -3.26
C ALA A 153 9.76 9.48 -2.11
N ALA A 154 9.40 10.15 -1.01
CA ALA A 154 10.29 10.33 0.15
C ALA A 154 10.70 9.01 0.84
N ARG A 155 9.93 7.93 0.64
CA ARG A 155 10.17 6.61 1.24
C ARG A 155 10.79 5.60 0.27
N SER A 156 11.09 6.03 -0.96
CA SER A 156 11.76 5.23 -1.99
C SER A 156 13.27 5.52 -2.07
N GLY A 157 13.88 6.03 -1.00
CA GLY A 157 15.33 6.27 -0.89
C GLY A 157 16.16 5.01 -1.19
N PRO A 158 17.41 5.15 -1.66
CA PRO A 158 18.08 4.15 -2.48
C PRO A 158 18.25 2.82 -1.75
N ALA A 159 17.63 1.77 -2.28
CA ALA A 159 18.04 0.41 -2.02
C ALA A 159 19.45 0.22 -2.60
N GLY A 160 20.47 0.22 -1.73
CA GLY A 160 21.84 -0.17 -2.10
C GLY A 160 22.91 0.89 -1.86
N ALA A 161 23.35 1.03 -0.61
CA ALA A 161 24.75 1.35 -0.33
C ALA A 161 25.23 0.29 0.67
N GLY A 162 26.01 -0.67 0.17
CA GLY A 162 26.61 -1.70 0.98
C GLY A 162 27.43 -1.06 2.10
N GLN A 163 27.14 -1.41 3.34
CA GLN A 163 28.06 -1.20 4.45
C GLN A 163 29.20 -2.22 4.33
N GLY A 164 30.11 -1.96 3.42
CA GLY A 164 31.49 -2.41 3.51
C GLY A 164 32.32 -1.19 3.83
N SER A 165 32.78 -1.09 5.09
CA SER A 165 34.00 -0.38 5.57
C SER A 165 33.87 -0.17 7.07
N SER A 166 34.30 -1.16 7.86
CA SER A 166 34.68 -0.93 9.25
C SER A 166 35.79 0.12 9.29
N PRO A 167 35.68 1.19 10.11
CA PRO A 167 36.85 2.00 10.41
C PRO A 167 37.74 1.20 11.36
N GLU A 168 38.92 0.86 10.87
CA GLU A 168 40.00 0.23 11.62
C GLU A 168 40.40 1.12 12.80
N GLN A 169 39.91 0.76 13.97
CA GLN A 169 40.23 1.41 15.24
C GLN A 169 41.70 1.11 15.57
N LYS A 170 42.60 2.07 15.30
CA LYS A 170 43.99 2.03 15.79
C LYS A 170 44.00 1.94 17.32
N ARG A 171 44.12 0.70 17.83
CA ARG A 171 44.44 0.41 19.23
C ARG A 171 45.91 0.77 19.48
N PRO A 172 46.25 1.44 20.60
CA PRO A 172 47.64 1.61 21.01
C PRO A 172 48.23 0.26 21.50
N PRO A 173 49.56 0.07 21.43
CA PRO A 173 50.19 -1.20 21.73
C PRO A 173 50.15 -1.46 23.25
N ILE A 174 49.47 -2.54 23.64
CA ILE A 174 49.51 -3.07 25.00
C ILE A 174 50.78 -3.93 25.12
N ARG A 175 51.64 -3.56 26.07
CA ARG A 175 52.84 -4.32 26.48
C ARG A 175 52.47 -5.77 26.81
N GLN A 176 53.20 -6.71 26.21
CA GLN A 176 53.23 -8.10 26.68
C GLN A 176 53.97 -8.17 28.02
N PRO A 177 53.50 -9.03 28.91
CA PRO A 177 54.41 -9.90 29.64
C PRO A 177 54.16 -11.36 29.23
N SER A 178 55.28 -12.04 29.03
CA SER A 178 55.43 -13.48 28.86
C SER A 178 54.69 -14.27 29.95
N VAL A 179 54.32 -15.52 29.65
CA VAL A 179 54.70 -16.74 30.39
C VAL A 179 53.69 -17.89 30.16
N ASN A 180 54.24 -18.96 29.58
CA ASN A 180 53.99 -20.40 29.72
C ASN A 180 52.73 -21.13 29.19
N LEU A 181 53.07 -22.03 28.26
CA LEU A 181 52.43 -23.28 27.86
C LEU A 181 52.27 -24.27 29.04
N VAL A 182 51.06 -24.79 29.24
CA VAL A 182 50.73 -26.17 29.71
C VAL A 182 49.30 -26.45 29.21
N SER A 183 49.08 -27.13 28.08
CA SER A 183 48.88 -28.59 27.95
C SER A 183 47.91 -29.24 28.95
N ARG A 184 46.67 -29.55 28.52
CA ARG A 184 46.09 -30.93 28.42
C ARG A 184 44.55 -30.96 28.53
N SER A 185 43.98 -31.80 27.65
CA SER A 185 42.89 -32.78 27.86
C SER A 185 41.66 -32.33 28.68
N GLY A 186 40.41 -32.41 28.21
CA GLY A 186 39.75 -33.48 27.47
C GLY A 186 38.44 -33.84 28.20
N SER A 187 37.50 -34.50 27.51
CA SER A 187 36.29 -35.19 28.04
C SER A 187 35.07 -34.35 28.47
N ILE A 188 33.94 -34.46 27.73
CA ILE A 188 32.81 -35.42 27.90
C ILE A 188 31.77 -34.88 28.90
N MET A 189 30.61 -34.40 28.41
CA MET A 189 29.33 -35.12 28.26
C MET A 189 28.53 -35.17 29.57
N ARG A 190 27.42 -34.41 29.60
CA ARG A 190 26.08 -34.83 30.04
C ARG A 190 25.10 -33.70 29.79
#